data_AF-I9TLR6-F1
#
_entry.id   AF-I9TLR6-F1
#
_cell.length_a   1.000
_cell.length_b   1.000
_cell.length_c   1.000
_cell.angle_alpha   90.00
_cell.angle_beta   90.00
_cell.angle_gamma   90.00
#
_symmetry.space_group_name_H-M   'P 1'
#
loop_
_entity.id
_entity.type
_entity.pdbx_description
1 polymer ?
#
loop_
_entity_poly.entity_id
_entity_poly.type
_entity_poly.pdbx_seq_one_letter_code
_entity_poly.pdbx_strand_id
1 'polypeptide(L)'
;MKLSQQSQSVIESAIRKAIGKFACGCEQTIVTDIHIQPNQNSGELCIFDDEDDELANVLIEEWSAYENDDFYENAERILRPILCRMKESGEFDKLTILKPYSFVLVDEERETIAELLLVDDDTLLVNDELLKGLDQELDAFLKELLEK
;
A
#
# COMPACT_ATOMS: atom_id res chain seq x y z
N MET A 1 16.12 2.53 -7.40
CA MET A 1 15.39 3.61 -8.09
C MET A 1 15.31 4.88 -7.24
N LYS A 2 15.41 6.09 -7.83
CA LYS A 2 15.21 7.38 -7.11
C LYS A 2 14.22 8.25 -7.88
N LEU A 3 13.12 8.61 -7.24
CA LEU A 3 12.11 9.50 -7.81
C LEU A 3 12.36 10.97 -7.46
N SER A 4 12.02 11.86 -8.37
CA SER A 4 11.91 13.29 -8.11
C SER A 4 10.78 13.59 -7.13
N GLN A 5 10.83 14.77 -6.51
CA GLN A 5 9.75 15.26 -5.65
C GLN A 5 8.44 15.44 -6.42
N GLN A 6 8.54 15.80 -7.71
CA GLN A 6 7.39 15.90 -8.59
C GLN A 6 6.72 14.53 -8.79
N SER A 7 7.50 13.49 -9.07
CA SER A 7 6.99 12.13 -9.24
C SER A 7 6.36 11.58 -7.97
N GLN A 8 6.95 11.84 -6.80
CA GLN A 8 6.32 11.49 -5.51
C GLN A 8 4.99 12.21 -5.30
N SER A 9 4.93 13.50 -5.64
CA SER A 9 3.71 14.31 -5.50
C SER A 9 2.58 13.84 -6.42
N VAL A 10 2.89 13.44 -7.67
CA VAL A 10 1.86 12.93 -8.58
C VAL A 10 1.39 11.52 -8.21
N ILE A 11 2.26 10.67 -7.65
CA ILE A 11 1.85 9.38 -7.06
C ILE A 11 0.84 9.61 -5.92
N GLU A 12 1.19 10.48 -4.98
CA GLU A 12 0.30 10.81 -3.85
C GLU A 12 -1.05 11.38 -4.33
N SER A 13 -1.02 12.24 -5.36
CA SER A 13 -2.22 12.79 -5.98
C SER A 13 -3.07 11.70 -6.67
N ALA A 14 -2.45 10.73 -7.34
CA ALA A 14 -3.15 9.62 -7.97
C ALA A 14 -3.83 8.71 -6.92
N ILE A 15 -3.13 8.40 -5.82
CA ILE A 15 -3.70 7.65 -4.69
C ILE A 15 -4.88 8.43 -4.10
N ARG A 16 -4.74 9.75 -3.88
CA ARG A 16 -5.82 10.60 -3.40
C ARG A 16 -7.02 10.63 -4.33
N LYS A 17 -6.79 10.64 -5.65
CA LYS A 17 -7.84 10.56 -6.67
C LYS A 17 -8.57 9.21 -6.61
N ALA A 18 -7.83 8.11 -6.44
CA ALA A 18 -8.41 6.77 -6.33
C ALA A 18 -9.27 6.64 -5.07
N ILE A 19 -8.74 6.95 -3.89
CA ILE A 19 -9.50 6.84 -2.64
C ILE A 19 -10.69 7.82 -2.59
N GLY A 20 -10.62 8.93 -3.31
CA GLY A 20 -11.73 9.88 -3.44
C GLY A 20 -13.00 9.26 -4.03
N LYS A 21 -12.90 8.12 -4.73
CA LYS A 21 -14.05 7.33 -5.20
C LYS A 21 -14.87 6.74 -4.05
N PHE A 22 -14.22 6.46 -2.93
CA PHE A 22 -14.83 5.88 -1.73
C PHE A 22 -15.19 6.91 -0.66
N ALA A 23 -15.06 8.21 -0.93
CA ALA A 23 -15.40 9.27 0.02
C ALA A 23 -16.86 9.77 -0.10
N CYS A 24 -17.60 9.34 -1.13
CA CYS A 24 -18.98 9.77 -1.36
C CYS A 24 -19.95 8.89 -0.54
N GLY A 25 -20.37 9.39 0.62
CA GLY A 25 -21.13 8.67 1.65
C GLY A 25 -22.59 8.32 1.31
N CYS A 26 -22.85 7.78 0.12
CA CYS A 26 -24.15 7.24 -0.23
C CYS A 26 -24.32 5.81 0.31
N GLU A 27 -23.32 4.94 0.13
CA GLU A 27 -23.35 3.54 0.56
C GLU A 27 -21.93 3.08 0.94
N GLN A 28 -21.84 2.18 1.93
CA GLN A 28 -20.57 1.57 2.29
C GLN A 28 -20.16 0.57 1.20
N THR A 29 -18.94 0.68 0.69
CA THR A 29 -18.40 -0.18 -0.35
C THR A 29 -17.73 -1.41 0.27
N ILE A 30 -17.87 -2.57 -0.37
CA ILE A 30 -17.32 -3.85 0.08
C ILE A 30 -15.93 -4.16 -0.49
N VAL A 31 -15.23 -3.15 -1.02
CA VAL A 31 -13.86 -3.31 -1.56
C VAL A 31 -12.94 -3.84 -0.46
N THR A 32 -12.27 -4.94 -0.78
CA THR A 32 -11.32 -5.60 0.11
C THR A 32 -9.88 -5.19 -0.20
N ASP A 33 -9.55 -5.06 -1.49
CA ASP A 33 -8.21 -4.72 -1.95
C ASP A 33 -8.24 -3.53 -2.93
N ILE A 34 -7.32 -2.59 -2.72
CA ILE A 34 -7.00 -1.52 -3.67
C ILE A 34 -5.67 -1.89 -4.31
N HIS A 35 -5.72 -2.33 -5.55
CA HIS A 35 -4.55 -2.75 -6.31
C HIS A 35 -3.78 -1.54 -6.84
N ILE A 36 -2.48 -1.50 -6.56
CA ILE A 36 -1.53 -0.52 -7.08
C ILE A 36 -0.60 -1.25 -8.05
N GLN A 37 -0.75 -0.94 -9.33
CA GLN A 37 -0.04 -1.61 -10.42
C GLN A 37 0.93 -0.63 -11.10
N PRO A 38 2.21 -0.62 -10.71
CA PRO A 38 3.25 0.07 -11.47
C PRO A 38 3.67 -0.76 -12.68
N ASN A 39 3.90 -0.09 -13.81
CA ASN A 39 4.36 -0.70 -15.04
C ASN A 39 5.74 -0.14 -15.41
N GLN A 40 6.77 -1.01 -15.44
CA GLN A 40 8.14 -0.61 -15.78
C GLN A 40 8.26 -0.20 -17.26
N ASN A 41 7.53 -0.86 -18.15
CA ASN A 41 7.63 -0.68 -19.59
C ASN A 41 6.99 0.64 -20.06
N SER A 42 5.81 0.99 -19.53
CA SER A 42 5.10 2.22 -19.88
C SER A 42 5.43 3.38 -18.94
N GLY A 43 5.92 3.08 -17.74
CA GLY A 43 6.07 4.06 -16.66
C GLY A 43 4.75 4.45 -16.00
N GLU A 44 3.64 3.79 -16.33
CA GLU A 44 2.33 4.10 -15.75
C GLU A 44 2.19 3.50 -14.34
N LEU A 45 1.50 4.23 -13.47
CA LEU A 45 0.94 3.73 -12.22
C LEU A 45 -0.58 3.71 -12.38
N CYS A 46 -1.16 2.51 -12.39
CA CYS A 46 -2.60 2.31 -12.39
C CYS A 46 -3.07 1.87 -11.00
N ILE A 47 -4.25 2.32 -10.60
CA ILE A 47 -4.88 1.97 -9.33
C ILE A 47 -6.26 1.42 -9.63
N PHE A 48 -6.54 0.21 -9.15
CA PHE A 48 -7.80 -0.49 -9.34
C PHE A 48 -8.43 -0.85 -7.99
N ASP A 49 -9.73 -1.14 -7.99
CA ASP A 49 -10.33 -1.92 -6.92
C ASP A 49 -10.19 -3.43 -7.16
N ASP A 50 -10.83 -4.23 -6.32
CA ASP A 50 -10.84 -5.70 -6.36
C ASP A 50 -11.78 -6.28 -7.42
N GLU A 51 -12.64 -5.45 -8.04
CA GLU A 51 -13.45 -5.79 -9.21
C GLU A 51 -12.79 -5.38 -10.53
N ASP A 52 -11.51 -4.98 -10.48
CA ASP A 52 -10.68 -4.58 -11.62
C ASP A 52 -11.08 -3.24 -12.30
N ASP A 53 -11.91 -2.43 -11.64
CA ASP A 53 -12.29 -1.11 -12.14
C ASP A 53 -11.17 -0.08 -11.88
N GLU A 54 -10.80 0.67 -12.92
CA GLU A 54 -9.75 1.68 -12.81
C GLU A 54 -10.22 2.91 -12.01
N LEU A 55 -9.56 3.17 -10.89
CA LEU A 55 -9.84 4.28 -9.99
C LEU A 55 -9.04 5.53 -10.37
N ALA A 56 -7.77 5.34 -10.73
CA ALA A 56 -6.85 6.40 -11.17
C ALA A 56 -5.65 5.85 -11.94
N ASN A 57 -5.06 6.71 -12.76
CA ASN A 57 -3.82 6.45 -13.47
C ASN A 57 -2.91 7.70 -13.49
N VAL A 58 -1.60 7.50 -13.58
CA VAL A 58 -0.60 8.57 -13.75
C VAL A 58 0.69 8.04 -14.40
N LEU A 59 1.41 8.90 -15.12
CA LEU A 59 2.70 8.56 -15.72
C LEU A 59 3.87 9.01 -14.82
N ILE A 60 4.82 8.10 -14.60
CA ILE A 60 6.05 8.32 -13.85
C ILE A 60 7.25 8.15 -14.78
N GLU A 61 7.83 9.28 -15.22
CA GLU A 61 8.90 9.29 -16.23
C GLU A 61 10.10 8.42 -15.79
N GLU A 62 10.48 8.48 -14.52
CA GLU A 62 11.64 7.73 -14.00
C GLU A 62 11.44 6.20 -14.01
N TRP A 63 10.21 5.70 -14.09
CA TRP A 63 9.94 4.26 -14.15
C TRP A 63 10.22 3.69 -15.54
N SER A 64 9.77 4.39 -16.59
CA SER A 64 10.04 4.00 -17.98
C SER A 64 11.53 4.02 -18.36
N ALA A 65 12.34 4.78 -17.61
CA ALA A 65 13.79 4.85 -17.77
C ALA A 65 14.56 3.89 -16.84
N TYR A 66 13.86 3.12 -16.01
CA TYR A 66 14.48 2.19 -15.07
C TYR A 66 14.64 0.81 -15.72
N GLU A 67 15.87 0.31 -15.81
CA GLU A 67 16.19 -0.92 -16.55
C GLU A 67 16.70 -2.07 -15.65
N ASN A 68 16.65 -1.92 -14.33
CA ASN A 68 17.12 -2.97 -13.42
C ASN A 68 15.98 -3.93 -13.03
N ASP A 69 16.34 -5.17 -12.71
CA ASP A 69 15.41 -6.25 -12.35
C ASP A 69 14.73 -6.08 -10.97
N ASP A 70 15.17 -5.12 -10.16
CA ASP A 70 14.65 -4.84 -8.82
C ASP A 70 13.51 -3.80 -8.83
N PHE A 71 12.80 -3.64 -9.96
CA PHE A 71 11.76 -2.60 -10.13
C PHE A 71 10.68 -2.68 -9.05
N TYR A 72 10.05 -3.84 -8.85
CA TYR A 72 8.97 -4.01 -7.88
C TYR A 72 9.44 -3.84 -6.44
N GLU A 73 10.65 -4.31 -6.08
CA GLU A 73 11.22 -4.03 -4.76
C GLU A 73 11.40 -2.53 -4.52
N ASN A 74 11.83 -1.78 -5.54
CA ASN A 74 11.94 -0.34 -5.42
C ASN A 74 10.57 0.36 -5.38
N ALA A 75 9.61 -0.09 -6.17
CA ALA A 75 8.25 0.42 -6.15
C ALA A 75 7.64 0.23 -4.75
N GLU A 76 7.80 -0.94 -4.14
CA GLU A 76 7.37 -1.20 -2.75
C GLU A 76 8.03 -0.23 -1.77
N ARG A 77 9.37 -0.09 -1.82
CA ARG A 77 10.16 0.82 -0.95
C ARG A 77 9.73 2.29 -1.09
N ILE A 78 9.16 2.68 -2.22
CA ILE A 78 8.67 4.04 -2.48
C ILE A 78 7.21 4.21 -2.04
N LEU A 79 6.34 3.26 -2.39
CA LEU A 79 4.89 3.36 -2.19
C LEU A 79 4.51 3.18 -0.72
N ARG A 80 5.16 2.25 0.01
CA ARG A 80 4.86 1.97 1.41
C ARG A 80 4.99 3.24 2.29
N PRO A 81 6.10 4.01 2.25
CA PRO A 81 6.19 5.26 3.00
C PRO A 81 5.17 6.34 2.60
N ILE A 82 4.72 6.38 1.34
CA ILE A 82 3.68 7.32 0.90
C ILE A 82 2.35 6.96 1.56
N LEU A 83 1.93 5.70 1.46
CA LEU A 83 0.70 5.19 2.05
C LEU A 83 0.69 5.33 3.58
N CYS A 84 1.81 5.03 4.25
CA CYS A 84 1.94 5.23 5.69
C CYS A 84 1.72 6.69 6.09
N ARG A 85 2.34 7.65 5.39
CA ARG A 85 2.13 9.09 5.67
C ARG A 85 0.68 9.52 5.45
N MET A 86 0.02 8.98 4.41
CA MET A 86 -1.40 9.27 4.14
C MET A 86 -2.32 8.67 5.23
N LYS A 87 -1.98 7.49 5.76
CA LYS A 87 -2.68 6.91 6.92
C LYS A 87 -2.48 7.78 8.16
N GLU A 88 -1.24 8.17 8.45
CA GLU A 88 -0.89 9.02 9.61
C GLU A 88 -1.53 10.42 9.54
N SER A 89 -1.76 10.95 8.33
CA SER A 89 -2.46 12.22 8.11
C SER A 89 -3.99 12.13 8.17
N GLY A 90 -4.55 10.91 8.34
CA GLY A 90 -5.99 10.67 8.43
C GLY A 90 -6.72 10.72 7.09
N GLU A 91 -6.02 10.62 5.95
CA GLU A 91 -6.66 10.65 4.63
C GLU A 91 -7.60 9.44 4.40
N PHE A 92 -7.39 8.35 5.13
CA PHE A 92 -8.19 7.12 5.04
C PHE A 92 -9.38 7.06 6.01
N ASP A 93 -9.49 7.99 6.96
CA ASP A 93 -10.50 7.96 8.02
C ASP A 93 -11.93 8.19 7.53
N LYS A 94 -12.06 8.88 6.39
CA LYS A 94 -13.35 9.31 5.81
C LYS A 94 -13.84 8.39 4.70
N LEU A 95 -13.09 7.33 4.40
CA LEU A 95 -13.45 6.39 3.35
C LEU A 95 -14.59 5.52 3.84
N THR A 96 -15.63 5.37 3.03
CA THR A 96 -16.78 4.50 3.31
C THR A 96 -16.53 3.09 2.78
N ILE A 97 -15.33 2.56 3.03
CA ILE A 97 -14.94 1.17 2.71
C ILE A 97 -15.13 0.32 3.97
N LEU A 98 -15.65 -0.90 3.83
CA LEU A 98 -15.70 -1.85 4.92
C LEU A 98 -14.28 -2.26 5.33
N LYS A 99 -13.95 -2.13 6.62
CA LYS A 99 -12.67 -2.57 7.16
C LYS A 99 -12.73 -4.06 7.57
N PRO A 100 -11.61 -4.80 7.49
CA PRO A 100 -10.32 -4.35 6.96
C PRO A 100 -10.30 -4.30 5.43
N TYR A 101 -9.52 -3.36 4.88
CA TYR A 101 -9.16 -3.35 3.47
C TYR A 101 -7.66 -3.08 3.32
N SER A 102 -7.08 -3.49 2.19
CA SER A 102 -5.65 -3.43 1.97
C SER A 102 -5.29 -2.61 0.72
N PHE A 103 -4.08 -2.04 0.70
CA PHE A 103 -3.43 -1.59 -0.52
C PHE A 103 -2.40 -2.63 -0.92
N VAL A 104 -2.52 -3.18 -2.13
CA VAL A 104 -1.72 -4.31 -2.60
C VAL A 104 -0.89 -3.88 -3.81
N LEU A 105 0.41 -4.13 -3.77
CA LEU A 105 1.28 -4.03 -4.95
C LEU A 105 1.07 -5.27 -5.82
N VAL A 106 0.69 -5.06 -7.08
CA VAL A 106 0.52 -6.13 -8.07
C VAL A 106 1.40 -5.90 -9.29
N ASP A 107 1.73 -6.97 -10.01
CA ASP A 107 2.44 -6.89 -11.28
C ASP A 107 1.49 -6.68 -12.49
N GLU A 108 2.05 -6.73 -13.70
CA GLU A 108 1.30 -6.55 -14.96
C GLU A 108 0.23 -7.63 -15.19
N GLU A 109 0.39 -8.83 -14.61
CA GLU A 109 -0.54 -9.96 -14.67
C GLU A 109 -1.57 -9.94 -13.52
N ARG A 110 -1.52 -8.90 -12.67
CA ARG A 110 -2.31 -8.75 -11.45
C ARG A 110 -1.98 -9.79 -10.38
N GLU A 111 -0.79 -10.39 -10.43
CA GLU A 111 -0.31 -11.22 -9.34
C GLU A 111 0.15 -10.34 -8.17
N THR A 112 -0.21 -10.73 -6.95
CA THR A 112 0.20 -10.03 -5.74
C THR A 112 1.69 -10.16 -5.53
N ILE A 113 2.37 -9.00 -5.47
CA ILE A 113 3.78 -8.90 -5.11
C ILE A 113 3.93 -8.67 -3.60
N ALA A 114 3.19 -7.73 -3.03
CA ALA A 114 3.27 -7.39 -1.61
C ALA A 114 2.01 -6.67 -1.10
N GLU A 115 1.64 -6.92 0.16
CA GLU A 115 0.70 -6.05 0.88
C GLU A 115 1.44 -4.80 1.37
N LEU A 116 1.08 -3.63 0.85
CA LEU A 116 1.74 -2.37 1.17
C LEU A 116 1.23 -1.76 2.48
N LEU A 117 -0.08 -1.83 2.70
CA LEU A 117 -0.73 -1.26 3.87
C LEU A 117 -2.05 -1.96 4.16
N LEU A 118 -2.22 -2.45 5.38
CA LEU A 118 -3.50 -2.87 5.93
C LEU A 118 -4.17 -1.70 6.69
N VAL A 119 -5.42 -1.42 6.34
CA VAL A 119 -6.28 -0.46 7.05
C VAL A 119 -7.35 -1.23 7.79
N ASP A 120 -7.20 -1.30 9.11
CA ASP A 120 -8.16 -1.91 10.03
C ASP A 120 -8.35 -1.00 11.24
N ASP A 121 -9.48 -1.15 11.94
CA ASP A 121 -9.78 -0.37 13.15
C ASP A 121 -8.89 -0.76 14.35
N ASP A 122 -8.35 -2.00 14.33
CA ASP A 122 -7.60 -2.59 15.44
C ASP A 122 -6.10 -2.85 15.14
N THR A 123 -5.59 -2.47 13.96
CA THR A 123 -4.17 -2.70 13.62
C THR A 123 -3.22 -1.62 14.14
N LEU A 124 -2.47 -1.96 15.20
CA LEU A 124 -1.20 -1.30 15.51
C LEU A 124 -0.21 -1.58 14.38
N LEU A 125 0.22 -0.54 13.66
CA LEU A 125 1.34 -0.63 12.72
C LEU A 125 2.62 -0.90 13.51
N VAL A 126 3.06 -2.16 13.52
CA VAL A 126 4.34 -2.56 14.11
C VAL A 126 5.42 -2.28 13.07
N ASN A 127 6.27 -1.28 13.30
CA ASN A 127 7.45 -1.03 12.46
C ASN A 127 8.49 -2.15 12.67
N ASP A 128 9.42 -2.34 11.73
CA ASP A 128 10.52 -3.33 11.83
C ASP A 128 11.37 -3.16 13.09
N GLU A 129 11.46 -1.93 13.64
CA GLU A 129 12.12 -1.67 14.92
C GLU A 129 11.33 -2.17 16.15
N LEU A 130 10.00 -2.20 16.08
CA LEU A 130 9.15 -2.74 17.15
C LEU A 130 9.07 -4.27 17.10
N LEU A 131 9.23 -4.88 15.91
CA LEU A 131 9.35 -6.34 15.75
C LEU A 131 10.69 -6.89 16.29
N LYS A 132 11.74 -6.06 16.34
CA LYS A 132 13.03 -6.42 16.94
C LYS A 132 12.90 -6.56 18.46
N GLY A 133 12.69 -7.79 18.92
CA GLY A 133 12.57 -8.15 20.33
C GLY A 133 11.32 -8.97 20.64
N LEU A 134 10.31 -8.91 19.76
CA LEU A 134 9.06 -9.65 19.92
C LEU A 134 9.30 -11.17 19.96
N ASP A 135 10.18 -11.68 19.09
CA ASP A 135 10.56 -13.10 19.08
C ASP A 135 11.18 -13.54 20.41
N GLN A 136 12.02 -12.71 21.02
CA GLN A 136 12.68 -13.04 22.29
C GLN A 136 11.69 -12.99 23.46
N GLU A 137 10.74 -12.06 23.44
CA GLU A 137 9.67 -11.97 24.44
C GLU A 137 8.66 -13.11 24.30
N LEU A 138 8.31 -13.51 23.07
CA LEU A 138 7.46 -14.67 22.77
C LEU A 138 8.12 -15.98 23.21
N ASP A 139 9.40 -16.18 22.91
CA ASP A 139 10.16 -17.35 23.35
C ASP A 139 10.24 -17.45 24.87
N ALA A 140 10.48 -16.31 25.55
CA ALA A 140 10.50 -16.25 27.01
C ALA A 140 9.12 -16.57 27.62
N PHE A 141 8.05 -16.02 27.03
CA PHE A 141 6.68 -16.28 27.45
C PHE A 141 6.30 -17.76 27.29
N LEU A 142 6.58 -18.35 26.12
CA LEU A 142 6.32 -19.78 25.87
C LEU A 142 7.08 -20.67 26.85
N LYS A 143 8.34 -20.32 27.17
CA LYS A 143 9.14 -21.06 28.12
C LYS A 143 8.57 -20.99 29.54
N GLU A 144 8.13 -19.83 30.00
CA GLU A 144 7.49 -19.69 31.32
C GLU A 144 6.17 -20.45 31.41
N LEU A 145 5.45 -20.58 30.29
CA LEU A 145 4.17 -21.30 30.21
C LEU A 145 4.35 -22.82 30.16
N LEU A 146 5.45 -23.30 29.58
CA LEU A 146 5.83 -24.72 29.52
C LEU A 146 6.56 -25.22 30.78
N GLU A 147 7.13 -24.30 31.57
CA GLU A 147 7.80 -24.60 32.85
C GLU A 147 6.86 -24.54 34.07
N LYS A 148 5.54 -24.39 33.86
CA LYS A 148 4.47 -24.57 34.86
C LYS A 148 3.69 -25.86 34.63
#